data_AF-A0A8S8YW44-F1
#
_entry.id   AF-A0A8S8YW44-F1
#
_cell.length_a   1.000
_cell.length_b   1.000
_cell.length_c   1.000
_cell.angle_alpha   90.00
_cell.angle_beta   90.00
_cell.angle_gamma   90.00
#
_symmetry.space_group_name_H-M   'P 1'
#
loop_
_entity.id
_entity.type
_entity.pdbx_description
1 polymer ?
#
loop_
_entity_poly.entity_id
_entity_poly.type
_entity_poly.pdbx_seq_one_letter_code
_entity_poly.pdbx_strand_id
1 'polypeptide(L)'
;MERLNNETRLRLVRLYLALVEKNPPRTVNAMDELGMLAPDFNREVIEKGIDLSIKSMYGKKPDEMEVEALMSLANRTMSKFPFKLPKNLALYLRMSTIIEGIYHTHKVDFKFIKVLRQILEEESLIKDAYIEEIKHSFKRFAKTLDDTLTIAPEIKKFMDENRILQQKNKRGSNTLLSGSILSGAVFFGSAFLFQSNETIGIIGMIASAAIMGIFVAARNR
;
A
#
# COMPACT_ATOMS: atom_id res chain seq x y z
N MET A 1 29.13 -14.18 0.74
CA MET A 1 27.96 -13.42 1.24
C MET A 1 26.75 -13.91 0.47
N GLU A 2 25.77 -14.49 1.15
CA GLU A 2 24.49 -14.83 0.50
C GLU A 2 23.82 -13.51 0.10
N ARG A 3 23.69 -13.25 -1.20
CA ARG A 3 23.06 -12.03 -1.70
C ARG A 3 21.58 -12.09 -1.33
N LEU A 4 21.05 -11.01 -0.78
CA LEU A 4 19.61 -10.80 -0.64
C LEU A 4 18.94 -11.09 -1.99
N ASN A 5 17.97 -12.01 -2.00
CA ASN A 5 17.13 -12.22 -3.17
C ASN A 5 16.45 -10.88 -3.53
N ASN A 6 16.32 -10.60 -4.83
CA ASN A 6 15.69 -9.40 -5.36
C ASN A 6 14.31 -9.13 -4.75
N GLU A 7 13.53 -10.18 -4.52
CA GLU A 7 12.21 -10.08 -3.88
C GLU A 7 12.29 -9.55 -2.44
N THR A 8 13.20 -10.09 -1.63
CA THR A 8 13.38 -9.62 -0.24
C THR A 8 13.94 -8.19 -0.23
N ARG A 9 14.88 -7.89 -1.13
CA ARG A 9 15.43 -6.53 -1.27
C ARG A 9 14.33 -5.52 -1.56
N LEU A 10 13.43 -5.84 -2.48
CA LEU A 10 12.30 -4.98 -2.79
C LEU A 10 11.35 -4.80 -1.59
N ARG A 11 10.99 -5.88 -0.90
CA ARG A 11 10.14 -5.81 0.29
C ARG A 11 10.76 -4.93 1.39
N LEU A 12 12.09 -4.97 1.54
CA LEU A 12 12.82 -4.05 2.42
C LEU A 12 12.71 -2.60 1.97
N VAL A 13 12.86 -2.31 0.67
CA VAL A 13 12.66 -0.96 0.14
C VAL A 13 11.24 -0.47 0.42
N ARG A 14 10.22 -1.31 0.24
CA ARG A 14 8.81 -0.97 0.57
C ARG A 14 8.62 -0.68 2.05
N LEU A 15 9.25 -1.45 2.94
CA LEU A 15 9.25 -1.18 4.37
C LEU A 15 9.86 0.20 4.68
N TYR A 16 11.03 0.50 4.12
CA TYR A 16 11.70 1.78 4.33
C TYR A 16 10.91 2.96 3.79
N LEU A 17 10.31 2.82 2.61
CA LEU A 17 9.43 3.83 2.04
C LEU A 17 8.23 4.12 2.94
N ALA A 18 7.56 3.07 3.44
CA ALA A 18 6.43 3.22 4.35
C ALA A 18 6.79 3.97 5.65
N LEU A 19 7.99 3.75 6.18
CA LEU A 19 8.50 4.48 7.34
C LEU A 19 8.74 5.97 7.02
N VAL A 20 9.32 6.26 5.85
CA VAL A 20 9.60 7.63 5.39
C VAL A 20 8.32 8.43 5.14
N GLU A 21 7.26 7.75 4.70
CA GLU A 21 5.93 8.32 4.48
C GLU A 21 5.08 8.42 5.74
N LYS A 22 5.54 7.87 6.87
CA LYS A 22 4.82 7.85 8.14
C LYS A 22 3.46 7.14 8.02
N ASN A 23 3.44 5.99 7.37
CA ASN A 23 2.21 5.21 7.13
C ASN A 23 2.25 3.89 7.91
N PRO A 24 1.73 3.86 9.17
CA PRO A 24 1.75 2.65 10.00
C PRO A 24 1.08 1.44 9.33
N PRO A 25 -0.09 1.56 8.68
CA PRO A 25 -0.68 0.44 7.96
C PRO A 25 0.21 -0.16 6.87
N ARG A 26 0.84 0.70 6.06
CA ARG A 26 1.74 0.26 4.99
C ARG A 26 3.00 -0.38 5.57
N THR A 27 3.52 0.15 6.69
CA THR A 27 4.65 -0.43 7.40
C THR A 27 4.31 -1.84 7.92
N VAL A 28 3.17 -2.01 8.59
CA VAL A 28 2.75 -3.33 9.11
C VAL A 28 2.58 -4.34 7.97
N ASN A 29 1.99 -3.95 6.85
CA ASN A 29 1.87 -4.82 5.68
C ASN A 29 3.24 -5.25 5.13
N ALA A 30 4.20 -4.32 5.04
CA ALA A 30 5.55 -4.64 4.58
C ALA A 30 6.30 -5.55 5.56
N MET A 31 6.10 -5.36 6.87
CA MET A 31 6.65 -6.23 7.91
C MET A 31 6.08 -7.65 7.83
N ASP A 32 4.78 -7.78 7.62
CA ASP A 32 4.12 -9.08 7.42
C ASP A 32 4.65 -9.79 6.16
N GLU A 33 4.76 -9.07 5.04
CA GLU A 33 5.34 -9.59 3.79
C GLU A 33 6.81 -10.02 3.97
N LEU A 34 7.57 -9.38 4.85
CA LEU A 34 8.93 -9.79 5.18
C LEU A 34 8.99 -10.99 6.14
N GLY A 35 7.86 -11.46 6.65
CA GLY A 35 7.79 -12.52 7.66
C GLY A 35 8.25 -12.05 9.05
N MET A 36 8.15 -10.76 9.31
CA MET A 36 8.57 -10.17 10.59
C MET A 36 7.51 -10.28 11.69
N LEU A 37 6.29 -10.68 11.34
CA LEU A 37 5.16 -10.77 12.26
C LEU A 37 4.70 -12.22 12.44
N ALA A 38 4.23 -12.55 13.64
CA ALA A 38 3.61 -13.84 13.93
C ALA A 38 2.26 -13.95 13.22
N PRO A 39 1.84 -15.12 12.68
CA PRO A 39 0.61 -15.23 11.88
C PRO A 39 -0.68 -14.78 12.59
N ASP A 40 -0.69 -14.81 13.92
CA ASP A 40 -1.81 -14.51 14.81
C ASP A 40 -1.69 -13.13 15.49
N PHE A 41 -0.87 -12.23 14.95
CA PHE A 41 -0.67 -10.91 15.53
C PHE A 41 -1.95 -10.06 15.53
N ASN A 42 -2.17 -9.28 16.60
CA ASN A 42 -3.23 -8.29 16.62
C ASN A 42 -2.82 -7.05 15.81
N ARG A 43 -3.41 -6.88 14.62
CA ARG A 43 -3.02 -5.83 13.68
C ARG A 43 -3.16 -4.41 14.23
N GLU A 44 -4.24 -4.13 14.96
CA GLU A 44 -4.50 -2.81 15.55
C GLU A 44 -3.41 -2.41 16.56
N VAL A 45 -3.00 -3.35 17.41
CA VAL A 45 -1.92 -3.14 18.38
C VAL A 45 -0.60 -2.84 17.68
N ILE A 46 -0.26 -3.61 16.65
CA ILE A 46 1.00 -3.41 15.92
C ILE A 46 0.99 -2.07 15.21
N GLU A 47 -0.09 -1.71 14.52
CA GLU A 47 -0.18 -0.41 13.85
C GLU A 47 -0.02 0.74 14.82
N LYS A 48 -0.65 0.67 15.99
CA LYS A 48 -0.53 1.70 17.02
C LYS A 48 0.88 1.75 17.62
N GLY A 49 1.52 0.61 17.83
CA GLY A 49 2.94 0.56 18.25
C GLY A 49 3.89 1.14 17.20
N ILE A 50 3.64 0.87 15.93
CA ILE A 50 4.40 1.43 14.82
C ILE A 50 4.18 2.93 14.69
N ASP A 51 2.95 3.43 14.88
CA ASP A 51 2.67 4.87 14.88
C ASP A 51 3.49 5.61 15.95
N LEU A 52 3.51 5.11 17.19
CA LEU A 52 4.32 5.69 18.26
C LEU A 52 5.83 5.60 17.96
N SER A 53 6.27 4.49 17.38
CA SER A 53 7.67 4.29 16.98
C SER A 53 8.08 5.30 15.89
N ILE A 54 7.23 5.51 14.88
CA ILE A 54 7.43 6.50 13.83
C ILE A 54 7.52 7.89 14.45
N LYS A 55 6.54 8.29 15.29
CA LYS A 55 6.57 9.59 15.99
C LYS A 55 7.93 9.81 16.70
N SER A 56 8.41 8.80 17.43
CA SER A 56 9.70 8.83 18.12
C SER A 56 10.89 9.02 17.16
N MET A 57 10.91 8.31 16.02
CA MET A 57 11.98 8.46 15.02
C MET A 57 12.05 9.84 14.37
N TYR A 58 10.95 10.59 14.36
CA TYR A 58 10.90 11.99 13.90
C TYR A 58 11.11 13.00 15.03
N GLY A 59 11.58 12.55 16.20
CA GLY A 59 11.88 13.42 17.34
C GLY A 59 10.65 13.86 18.15
N LYS A 60 9.48 13.27 17.91
CA LYS A 60 8.29 13.49 18.73
C LYS A 60 8.21 12.41 19.80
N LYS A 61 8.30 12.81 21.08
CA LYS A 61 8.06 11.87 22.18
C LYS A 61 6.59 11.44 22.16
N PRO A 62 6.29 10.13 22.19
CA PRO A 62 4.93 9.64 22.38
C PRO A 62 4.31 10.21 23.65
N ASP A 63 3.00 10.49 23.62
CA ASP A 63 2.25 10.91 24.81
C ASP A 63 2.13 9.73 25.80
N GLU A 64 2.26 9.99 27.10
CA GLU A 64 2.18 8.96 28.15
C GLU A 64 0.85 8.20 28.09
N MET A 65 -0.26 8.90 27.82
CA MET A 65 -1.59 8.31 27.70
C MET A 65 -1.69 7.41 26.45
N GLU A 66 -1.08 7.80 25.34
CA GLU A 66 -1.05 6.97 24.12
C GLU A 66 -0.26 5.66 24.37
N VAL A 67 0.86 5.76 25.11
CA VAL A 67 1.70 4.61 25.48
C VAL A 67 0.95 3.68 26.45
N GLU A 68 0.33 4.21 27.49
CA GLU A 68 -0.46 3.42 28.45
C GLU A 68 -1.63 2.71 27.78
N ALA A 69 -2.35 3.40 26.89
CA ALA A 69 -3.45 2.81 26.13
C ALA A 69 -2.95 1.66 25.24
N LEU A 70 -1.78 1.81 24.60
CA LEU A 70 -1.17 0.74 23.83
C LEU A 70 -0.78 -0.46 24.71
N MET A 71 -0.16 -0.20 25.87
CA MET A 71 0.25 -1.27 26.79
C MET A 71 -0.96 -2.05 27.32
N SER A 72 -2.03 -1.34 27.67
CA SER A 72 -3.30 -1.95 28.09
C SER A 72 -3.90 -2.83 26.99
N LEU A 73 -3.92 -2.33 25.75
CA LEU A 73 -4.44 -3.08 24.61
C LEU A 73 -3.58 -4.32 24.31
N ALA A 74 -2.26 -4.17 24.30
CA ALA A 74 -1.30 -5.25 24.09
C ALA A 74 -1.46 -6.36 25.15
N ASN A 75 -1.53 -6.00 26.43
CA ASN A 75 -1.69 -6.96 27.53
C ASN A 75 -2.98 -7.79 27.43
N ARG A 76 -4.05 -7.21 26.86
CA ARG A 76 -5.33 -7.91 26.69
C ARG A 76 -5.37 -8.82 25.46
N THR A 77 -4.62 -8.47 24.42
CA THR A 77 -4.77 -9.08 23.09
C THR A 77 -3.59 -9.97 22.71
N MET A 78 -2.47 -9.84 23.40
CA MET A 78 -1.23 -10.52 23.02
C MET A 78 -0.74 -11.44 24.14
N SER A 79 -0.68 -12.74 23.83
CA SER A 79 -0.08 -13.72 24.74
C SER A 79 1.45 -13.78 24.59
N LYS A 80 1.98 -13.43 23.41
CA LYS A 80 3.40 -13.52 23.06
C LYS A 80 3.82 -12.32 22.22
N PHE A 81 5.12 -12.01 22.24
CA PHE A 81 5.68 -10.94 21.43
C PHE A 81 5.52 -11.28 19.93
N PRO A 82 5.02 -10.33 19.10
CA PRO A 82 4.56 -10.61 17.74
C PRO A 82 5.69 -10.63 16.72
N PHE A 83 6.88 -10.14 17.08
CA PHE A 83 7.96 -9.98 16.13
C PHE A 83 8.82 -11.23 16.03
N LYS A 84 9.06 -11.66 14.80
CA LYS A 84 9.99 -12.73 14.44
C LYS A 84 11.04 -12.12 13.53
N LEU A 85 12.31 -12.45 13.74
CA LEU A 85 13.37 -11.95 12.88
C LEU A 85 13.74 -13.00 11.83
N PRO A 86 13.48 -12.75 10.53
CA PRO A 86 13.90 -13.65 9.47
C PRO A 86 15.43 -13.82 9.45
N LYS A 87 15.91 -15.06 9.28
CA LYS A 87 17.35 -15.39 9.34
C LYS A 87 18.19 -14.58 8.33
N ASN A 88 17.65 -14.36 7.14
CA ASN A 88 18.26 -13.56 6.07
C ASN A 88 18.37 -12.07 6.40
N LEU A 89 17.57 -11.55 7.34
CA LEU A 89 17.60 -10.14 7.77
C LEU A 89 18.46 -9.92 9.01
N ALA A 90 18.66 -10.95 9.83
CA ALA A 90 19.40 -10.85 11.09
C ALA A 90 20.84 -10.34 10.91
N LEU A 91 21.51 -10.74 9.82
CA LEU A 91 22.85 -10.28 9.50
C LEU A 91 22.88 -8.76 9.25
N TYR A 92 21.91 -8.24 8.50
CA TYR A 92 21.83 -6.82 8.16
C TYR A 92 21.47 -5.95 9.35
N LEU A 93 20.60 -6.43 10.25
CA LEU A 93 20.35 -5.73 11.51
C LEU A 93 21.63 -5.61 12.36
N ARG A 94 22.43 -6.68 12.43
CA ARG A 94 23.71 -6.63 13.15
C ARG A 94 24.65 -5.59 12.53
N MET A 95 24.73 -5.53 11.20
CA MET A 95 25.51 -4.49 10.51
C MET A 95 24.97 -3.08 10.83
N SER A 96 23.65 -2.90 10.82
CA SER A 96 23.01 -1.62 11.15
C SER A 96 23.33 -1.17 12.58
N THR A 97 23.22 -2.06 13.56
CA THR A 97 23.54 -1.75 14.97
C THR A 97 25.02 -1.41 15.16
N ILE A 98 25.92 -2.06 14.43
CA ILE A 98 27.36 -1.72 14.46
C ILE A 98 27.57 -0.31 13.92
N ILE A 99 26.98 0.01 12.78
CA ILE A 99 27.06 1.34 12.16
C ILE A 99 26.51 2.41 13.12
N GLU A 100 25.35 2.17 13.71
CA GLU A 100 24.73 3.04 14.71
C GLU A 100 25.64 3.26 15.92
N GLY A 101 26.24 2.19 16.45
CA GLY A 101 27.21 2.27 17.56
C GLY A 101 28.46 3.09 17.23
N ILE A 102 28.95 3.00 15.98
CA ILE A 102 30.08 3.81 15.51
C ILE A 102 29.68 5.30 15.47
N TYR A 103 28.52 5.63 14.91
CA TYR A 103 28.03 7.02 14.86
C TYR A 103 27.80 7.60 16.26
N HIS A 104 27.26 6.79 17.17
CA HIS A 104 27.07 7.17 18.58
C HIS A 104 28.40 7.48 19.26
N THR A 105 29.42 6.65 19.06
CA THR A 105 30.76 6.84 19.65
C THR A 105 31.44 8.13 19.16
N HIS A 106 31.23 8.49 17.90
CA HIS A 106 31.83 9.69 17.28
C HIS A 106 30.99 10.96 17.45
N LYS A 107 29.91 10.92 18.24
CA LYS A 107 28.98 12.06 18.49
C LYS A 107 28.43 12.71 17.21
N VAL A 108 28.22 11.91 16.17
CA VAL A 108 27.57 12.39 14.94
C VAL A 108 26.06 12.37 15.15
N ASP A 109 25.35 13.47 14.83
CA ASP A 109 23.88 13.52 14.84
C ASP A 109 23.33 12.71 13.66
N PHE A 110 23.31 11.39 13.80
CA PHE A 110 22.80 10.48 12.79
C PHE A 110 21.27 10.35 12.89
N LYS A 111 20.57 10.97 11.94
CA LYS A 111 19.12 10.84 11.79
C LYS A 111 18.82 9.80 10.72
N PHE A 112 18.67 8.54 11.14
CA PHE A 112 18.45 7.39 10.25
C PHE A 112 17.43 7.67 9.16
N ILE A 113 16.25 8.21 9.51
CA ILE A 113 15.18 8.51 8.55
C ILE A 113 15.58 9.55 7.49
N LYS A 114 16.38 10.54 7.87
CA LYS A 114 16.85 11.58 6.94
C LYS A 114 17.83 10.98 5.92
N VAL A 115 18.78 10.18 6.39
CA VAL A 115 19.76 9.49 5.54
C VAL A 115 19.08 8.45 4.67
N LEU A 116 18.14 7.69 5.23
CA LEU A 116 17.35 6.69 4.51
C LEU A 116 16.57 7.32 3.36
N ARG A 117 15.89 8.45 3.60
CA ARG A 117 15.19 9.18 2.54
C ARG A 117 16.15 9.57 1.41
N GLN A 118 17.30 10.15 1.76
CA GLN A 118 18.31 10.58 0.80
C GLN A 118 18.79 9.39 -0.06
N ILE A 119 19.11 8.25 0.55
CA ILE A 119 19.53 7.05 -0.19
C ILE A 119 18.43 6.54 -1.12
N LEU A 120 17.18 6.51 -0.65
CA LEU A 120 16.05 6.05 -1.48
C LEU A 120 15.81 6.96 -2.70
N GLU A 121 16.00 8.27 -2.54
CA GLU A 121 15.91 9.26 -3.61
C GLU A 121 17.08 9.14 -4.60
N GLU A 122 18.32 9.05 -4.10
CA GLU A 122 19.54 8.97 -4.92
C GLU A 122 19.60 7.71 -5.78
N GLU A 123 19.24 6.56 -5.20
CA GLU A 123 19.32 5.26 -5.89
C GLU A 123 18.11 4.98 -6.81
N SER A 124 17.22 5.96 -7.04
CA SER A 124 15.96 5.80 -7.79
C SER A 124 15.03 4.69 -7.28
N LEU A 125 15.28 4.19 -6.07
CA LEU A 125 14.56 3.06 -5.46
C LEU A 125 13.10 3.39 -5.15
N ILE A 126 12.78 4.68 -4.99
CA ILE A 126 11.39 5.13 -4.82
C ILE A 126 10.57 4.76 -6.06
N LYS A 127 11.06 5.08 -7.25
CA LYS A 127 10.32 4.85 -8.50
C LYS A 127 10.13 3.36 -8.76
N ASP A 128 11.17 2.56 -8.55
CA ASP A 128 11.12 1.11 -8.71
C ASP A 128 10.17 0.45 -7.70
N ALA A 129 10.19 0.88 -6.43
CA ALA A 129 9.29 0.37 -5.41
C ALA A 129 7.82 0.68 -5.69
N TYR A 130 7.53 1.89 -6.21
CA TYR A 130 6.18 2.25 -6.63
C TYR A 130 5.69 1.44 -7.84
N ILE A 131 6.54 1.24 -8.86
CA ILE A 131 6.22 0.42 -10.04
C ILE A 131 5.93 -1.03 -9.62
N GLU A 132 6.75 -1.59 -8.75
CA GLU A 132 6.59 -2.94 -8.21
C GLU A 132 5.32 -3.07 -7.36
N GLU A 133 4.97 -2.08 -6.54
CA GLU A 133 3.74 -2.10 -5.76
C GLU A 133 2.50 -2.06 -6.65
N ILE A 134 2.52 -1.26 -7.72
CA ILE A 134 1.47 -1.26 -8.75
C ILE A 134 1.40 -2.63 -9.41
N LYS A 135 2.54 -3.21 -9.81
CA LYS A 135 2.60 -4.55 -10.42
C LYS A 135 2.05 -5.63 -9.50
N HIS A 136 2.38 -5.59 -8.21
CA HIS A 136 1.85 -6.50 -7.21
C HIS A 136 0.35 -6.32 -7.02
N SER A 137 -0.13 -5.08 -6.97
CA SER A 137 -1.56 -4.76 -6.87
C SER A 137 -2.32 -5.26 -8.10
N PHE A 138 -1.79 -5.03 -9.30
CA PHE A 138 -2.32 -5.56 -10.56
C PHE A 138 -2.26 -7.08 -10.63
N LYS A 139 -1.19 -7.73 -10.14
CA LYS A 139 -1.08 -9.19 -10.12
C LYS A 139 -2.12 -9.82 -9.18
N ARG A 140 -2.35 -9.22 -8.00
CA ARG A 140 -3.42 -9.65 -7.08
C ARG A 140 -4.79 -9.45 -7.74
N PHE A 141 -5.03 -8.29 -8.34
CA PHE A 141 -6.26 -8.00 -9.07
C PHE A 141 -6.48 -8.98 -10.23
N ALA A 142 -5.47 -9.23 -11.05
CA ALA A 142 -5.52 -10.18 -12.16
C ALA A 142 -5.74 -11.61 -11.67
N LYS A 143 -5.12 -12.02 -10.56
CA LYS A 143 -5.35 -13.34 -9.96
C LYS A 143 -6.79 -13.48 -9.45
N THR A 144 -7.31 -12.44 -8.79
CA THR A 144 -8.73 -12.38 -8.40
C THR A 144 -9.64 -12.40 -9.63
N LEU A 145 -9.24 -11.75 -10.73
CA LEU A 145 -10.00 -11.79 -11.99
C LEU A 145 -9.93 -13.14 -12.70
N ASP A 146 -8.80 -13.85 -12.60
CA ASP A 146 -8.62 -15.21 -13.14
C ASP A 146 -9.53 -16.20 -12.40
N ASP A 147 -9.62 -16.06 -11.07
CA ASP A 147 -10.61 -16.75 -10.23
C ASP A 147 -12.06 -16.29 -10.54
N THR A 148 -12.23 -15.09 -11.12
CA THR A 148 -13.51 -14.47 -11.55
C THR A 148 -13.82 -14.71 -13.04
N LEU A 149 -12.96 -15.37 -13.83
CA LEU A 149 -13.29 -15.71 -15.23
C LEU A 149 -14.45 -16.72 -15.30
N THR A 150 -14.73 -17.42 -14.21
CA THR A 150 -15.96 -18.21 -13.99
C THR A 150 -17.20 -17.36 -13.74
N ILE A 151 -17.03 -16.09 -13.34
CA ILE A 151 -18.09 -15.13 -13.00
C ILE A 151 -18.52 -14.31 -14.23
N ALA A 152 -17.76 -14.29 -15.33
CA ALA A 152 -18.19 -13.66 -16.59
C ALA A 152 -19.60 -14.10 -17.08
N PRO A 153 -19.95 -15.40 -17.10
CA PRO A 153 -21.31 -15.84 -17.41
C PRO A 153 -22.34 -15.43 -16.34
N GLU A 154 -21.96 -15.37 -15.06
CA GLU A 154 -22.87 -14.93 -13.98
C GLU A 154 -23.11 -13.42 -13.99
N ILE A 155 -22.11 -12.59 -14.25
CA ILE A 155 -22.27 -11.14 -14.48
C ILE A 155 -23.17 -10.90 -15.68
N LYS A 156 -23.00 -11.67 -16.77
CA LYS A 156 -23.89 -11.61 -17.93
C LYS A 156 -25.31 -11.99 -17.55
N LYS A 157 -25.50 -13.03 -16.74
CA LYS A 157 -26.79 -13.49 -16.24
C LYS A 157 -27.45 -12.45 -15.32
N PHE A 158 -26.70 -11.88 -14.38
CA PHE A 158 -27.16 -10.79 -13.50
C PHE A 158 -27.48 -9.51 -14.27
N MET A 159 -26.74 -9.20 -15.34
CA MET A 159 -27.04 -8.08 -16.23
C MET A 159 -28.32 -8.32 -17.03
N ASP A 160 -28.52 -9.52 -17.58
CA ASP A 160 -29.71 -9.88 -18.33
C ASP A 160 -30.95 -9.95 -17.42
N GLU A 161 -30.81 -10.48 -16.21
CA GLU A 161 -31.87 -10.55 -15.20
C GLU A 161 -32.24 -9.15 -14.66
N ASN A 162 -31.24 -8.30 -14.38
CA ASN A 162 -31.49 -6.89 -14.05
C ASN A 162 -32.05 -6.09 -15.23
N ARG A 163 -31.72 -6.44 -16.47
CA ARG A 163 -32.30 -5.79 -17.67
C ARG A 163 -33.79 -6.09 -17.80
N ILE A 164 -34.23 -7.29 -17.42
CA ILE A 164 -35.65 -7.67 -17.37
C ILE A 164 -36.37 -6.91 -16.24
N LEU A 165 -35.73 -6.75 -15.07
CA LEU A 165 -36.27 -5.97 -13.95
C LEU A 165 -36.33 -4.45 -14.25
N GLN A 166 -35.32 -3.90 -14.94
CA GLN A 166 -35.28 -2.50 -15.34
C GLN A 166 -36.26 -2.16 -16.48
N GLN A 167 -36.62 -3.11 -17.33
CA GLN A 167 -37.62 -2.90 -18.38
C GLN A 167 -39.01 -2.60 -17.79
N LYS A 168 -39.27 -3.04 -16.55
CA LYS A 168 -40.52 -2.77 -15.81
C LYS A 168 -40.55 -1.37 -15.18
N ASN A 169 -39.41 -0.72 -14.98
CA ASN A 169 -39.25 0.63 -14.44
C ASN A 169 -38.69 1.59 -15.50
N LYS A 170 -39.48 1.88 -16.54
CA LYS A 170 -39.16 2.97 -17.48
C LYS A 170 -39.39 4.33 -16.80
N ARG A 171 -38.30 5.00 -16.39
CA ARG A 171 -38.05 6.46 -16.57
C ARG A 171 -36.73 6.85 -15.87
N GLY A 172 -35.68 7.07 -16.66
CA GLY A 172 -34.38 7.61 -16.21
C GLY A 172 -33.20 6.80 -16.75
N SER A 173 -32.44 7.38 -17.66
CA SER A 173 -31.29 6.78 -18.34
C SER A 173 -30.13 6.48 -17.37
N ASN A 174 -30.13 5.31 -16.72
CA ASN A 174 -29.07 4.85 -15.80
C ASN A 174 -27.68 4.67 -16.46
N THR A 175 -27.60 4.67 -17.79
CA THR A 175 -26.33 4.54 -18.54
C THR A 175 -25.37 5.70 -18.27
N LEU A 176 -25.88 6.91 -18.03
CA LEU A 176 -25.05 8.08 -17.69
C LEU A 176 -24.50 7.98 -16.27
N LEU A 177 -25.29 7.42 -15.34
CA LEU A 177 -24.86 7.22 -13.96
C LEU A 177 -23.73 6.19 -13.89
N SER A 178 -23.87 5.06 -14.59
CA SER A 178 -22.81 4.06 -14.69
C SER A 178 -21.57 4.59 -15.41
N GLY A 179 -21.75 5.39 -16.47
CA GLY A 179 -20.65 6.00 -17.22
C GLY A 179 -19.87 7.05 -16.40
N SER A 180 -20.56 7.83 -15.57
CA SER A 180 -19.93 8.83 -14.69
C SER A 180 -19.18 8.20 -13.52
N ILE A 181 -19.72 7.13 -12.93
CA ILE A 181 -19.00 6.35 -11.89
C ILE A 181 -17.74 5.71 -12.48
N LEU A 182 -17.83 5.07 -13.65
CA LEU A 182 -16.69 4.44 -14.32
C LEU A 182 -15.62 5.47 -14.71
N SER A 183 -16.02 6.57 -15.35
CA SER A 183 -15.10 7.64 -15.73
C SER A 183 -14.45 8.30 -14.51
N GLY A 184 -15.21 8.52 -13.43
CA GLY A 184 -14.69 9.02 -12.16
C GLY A 184 -13.62 8.10 -11.56
N ALA A 185 -13.89 6.79 -11.49
CA ALA A 185 -12.93 5.81 -10.99
C ALA A 185 -11.63 5.79 -11.82
N VAL A 186 -11.75 5.85 -13.15
CA VAL A 186 -10.59 5.90 -14.07
C VAL A 186 -9.83 7.21 -13.90
N PHE A 187 -10.51 8.35 -13.78
CA PHE A 187 -9.90 9.66 -13.57
C PHE A 187 -9.13 9.70 -12.24
N PHE A 188 -9.76 9.30 -11.13
CA PHE A 188 -9.12 9.27 -9.81
C PHE A 188 -7.94 8.29 -9.76
N GLY A 189 -8.06 7.11 -10.36
CA GLY A 189 -6.95 6.16 -10.48
C GLY A 189 -5.78 6.73 -11.29
N SER A 190 -6.09 7.45 -12.37
CA SER A 190 -5.09 8.07 -13.24
C SER A 190 -4.41 9.27 -12.59
N ALA A 191 -5.15 10.06 -11.81
CA ALA A 191 -4.61 11.16 -11.01
C ALA A 191 -3.65 10.64 -9.92
N PHE A 192 -3.94 9.49 -9.32
CA PHE A 192 -3.01 8.84 -8.40
C PHE A 192 -1.74 8.34 -9.13
N LEU A 193 -1.89 7.75 -10.32
CA LEU A 193 -0.75 7.29 -11.13
C LEU A 193 0.12 8.44 -11.65
N PHE A 194 -0.45 9.63 -11.84
CA PHE A 194 0.28 10.84 -12.26
C PHE A 194 1.43 11.20 -11.31
N GLN A 195 1.29 10.90 -10.02
CA GLN A 195 2.35 11.12 -9.02
C GLN A 195 3.58 10.24 -9.24
N SER A 196 3.43 9.11 -9.95
CA SER A 196 4.52 8.16 -10.24
C SER A 196 5.06 8.26 -11.67
N ASN A 197 4.18 8.47 -12.64
CA ASN A 197 4.53 8.63 -14.05
C ASN A 197 3.52 9.54 -14.75
N GLU A 198 4.00 10.75 -15.06
CA GLU A 198 3.23 11.81 -15.70
C GLU A 198 2.54 11.33 -16.98
N THR A 199 3.25 10.59 -17.83
CA THR A 199 2.71 10.11 -19.12
C THR A 199 1.55 9.12 -18.96
N ILE A 200 1.64 8.17 -18.03
CA ILE A 200 0.58 7.18 -17.78
C ILE A 200 -0.63 7.86 -17.15
N GLY A 201 -0.41 8.79 -16.21
CA GLY A 201 -1.46 9.58 -15.60
C GLY A 201 -2.23 10.42 -16.64
N ILE A 202 -1.52 11.08 -17.56
CA ILE A 202 -2.14 11.88 -18.63
C ILE A 202 -2.96 11.00 -19.58
N ILE A 203 -2.42 9.86 -20.02
CA ILE A 203 -3.13 8.92 -20.90
C ILE A 203 -4.43 8.44 -20.23
N GLY A 204 -4.37 8.09 -18.95
CA GLY A 204 -5.53 7.62 -18.19
C GLY A 204 -6.58 8.72 -17.97
N MET A 205 -6.15 9.97 -17.73
CA MET A 205 -7.07 11.12 -17.64
C MET A 205 -7.76 11.39 -18.99
N ILE A 206 -7.04 11.33 -20.11
CA ILE A 206 -7.63 11.47 -21.45
C ILE A 206 -8.62 10.33 -21.73
N ALA A 207 -8.27 9.09 -21.36
CA ALA A 207 -9.17 7.95 -21.52
C ALA A 207 -10.46 8.11 -20.70
N SER A 208 -10.40 8.68 -19.49
CA SER A 208 -11.59 8.94 -18.67
C SER A 208 -12.56 9.92 -19.34
N ALA A 209 -12.04 10.95 -20.02
CA ALA A 209 -12.83 11.92 -20.76
C ALA A 209 -13.45 11.28 -22.01
N ALA A 210 -12.70 10.42 -22.71
CA ALA A 210 -13.21 9.66 -23.85
C ALA A 210 -14.35 8.71 -23.43
N ILE A 211 -14.19 7.98 -22.32
CA ILE A 211 -15.22 7.11 -21.74
C ILE A 211 -16.48 7.91 -21.44
N MET A 212 -16.35 9.06 -20.75
CA MET A 212 -17.50 9.91 -20.44
C MET A 212 -18.18 10.42 -21.72
N GLY A 213 -17.41 10.82 -22.73
CA GLY A 213 -17.92 11.25 -24.04
C GLY A 213 -18.74 10.15 -24.74
N ILE A 214 -18.27 8.90 -24.71
CA ILE A 214 -18.99 7.74 -25.29
C ILE A 214 -20.32 7.51 -24.57
N PHE A 215 -20.33 7.54 -23.23
CA PHE A 215 -21.56 7.34 -22.45
C PHE A 215 -22.56 8.48 -22.60
N VAL A 216 -22.09 9.72 -22.74
CA VAL A 216 -22.94 10.89 -23.05
C VAL A 216 -23.52 10.79 -24.46
N ALA A 217 -22.72 10.38 -25.45
CA ALA A 217 -23.18 10.19 -26.83
C ALA A 217 -24.18 9.02 -26.94
N ALA A 218 -23.99 7.95 -26.17
CA ALA A 218 -24.88 6.78 -26.12
C ALA A 218 -26.25 7.08 -25.48
N ARG A 219 -26.39 8.16 -24.72
CA ARG A 219 -27.68 8.65 -24.21
C ARG A 219 -28.52 9.34 -25.29
N ASN A 220 -27.88 9.94 -26.28
CA ASN A 220 -28.54 10.71 -27.36
C ASN A 220 -28.91 9.85 -28.59
N ARG A 221 -28.69 8.53 -28.53
CA ARG A 221 -29.17 7.53 -29.50
C ARG A 221 -30.28 6.69 -28.88
#